data_AF-A0A5B0W6I0-F1
#
_entry.id   AF-A0A5B0W6I0-F1
#
_cell.length_a   1.000
_cell.length_b   1.000
_cell.length_c   1.000
_cell.angle_alpha   90.00
_cell.angle_beta   90.00
_cell.angle_gamma   90.00
#
_symmetry.space_group_name_H-M   'P 1'
#
loop_
_entity.id
_entity.type
_entity.pdbx_description
1 polymer ?
#
loop_
_entity_poly.entity_id
_entity_poly.type
_entity_poly.pdbx_seq_one_letter_code
_entity_poly.pdbx_strand_id
1 'polypeptide(L)'
;MFDNSIAYTKRTTPVSRSFVAFLALFTLWWALLFVFYRFPGIDLLIAKNVFTATPCASATLPGKVCGVFALAKNPLFKTVRAVTLALPYIAGVTLIASLISSWRKHGADWRTPKTDRYVAALISLIIGCGLIVNTLLKSYSGRPRPRSTDLFGGSLDFVQAGSFAGRCLGNCSFVSGEASSGGWLLCLILLLPPQLRLRLGIPLAIVSIVMPVMRVMTGAHYLSDAVLGWLLPLVVFAAAMAVIDFLRPAVSTQS
;
A
#
# COMPACT_ATOMS: atom_id res chain seq x y z
N MET A 1 -4.10 -63.09 -3.62
CA MET A 1 -5.30 -62.27 -3.43
C MET A 1 -4.80 -60.90 -3.00
N PHE A 2 -4.86 -59.92 -3.92
CA PHE A 2 -4.38 -58.56 -3.72
C PHE A 2 -5.31 -57.83 -2.76
N ASP A 3 -4.75 -57.15 -1.75
CA ASP A 3 -5.41 -55.98 -1.19
C ASP A 3 -4.35 -54.95 -0.75
N ASN A 4 -3.91 -54.15 -1.73
CA ASN A 4 -3.11 -52.95 -1.49
C ASN A 4 -4.08 -51.77 -1.35
N SER A 5 -4.79 -51.70 -0.23
CA SER A 5 -5.49 -50.48 0.17
C SER A 5 -4.48 -49.53 0.79
N ILE A 6 -3.68 -48.85 -0.04
CA ILE A 6 -2.99 -47.63 0.38
C ILE A 6 -4.09 -46.62 0.67
N ALA A 7 -4.47 -46.51 1.94
CA ALA A 7 -5.25 -45.40 2.43
C ALA A 7 -4.47 -44.13 2.10
N TYR A 8 -4.88 -43.44 1.03
CA TYR A 8 -4.44 -42.08 0.74
C TYR A 8 -4.95 -41.23 1.90
N THR A 9 -4.16 -41.13 2.97
CA THR A 9 -4.39 -40.15 4.03
C THR A 9 -4.47 -38.81 3.34
N LYS A 10 -5.69 -38.29 3.20
CA LYS A 10 -6.00 -36.96 2.71
C LYS A 10 -5.33 -36.00 3.68
N ARG A 11 -4.06 -35.67 3.42
CA ARG A 11 -3.27 -34.77 4.25
C ARG A 11 -3.98 -33.43 4.19
N THR A 12 -4.77 -33.12 5.21
CA THR A 12 -5.26 -31.78 5.47
C THR A 12 -4.01 -30.95 5.71
N THR A 13 -3.50 -30.30 4.66
CA THR A 13 -2.39 -29.37 4.81
C THR A 13 -2.85 -28.31 5.82
N PRO A 14 -2.12 -28.12 6.93
CA PRO A 14 -2.46 -27.06 7.86
C PRO A 14 -2.43 -25.74 7.08
N VAL A 15 -3.51 -24.98 7.20
CA VAL A 15 -3.64 -23.67 6.55
C VAL A 15 -2.41 -22.83 6.91
N SER A 16 -1.65 -22.38 5.91
CA SER A 16 -0.40 -21.66 6.18
C SER A 16 -0.70 -20.33 6.87
N ARG A 17 0.18 -19.90 7.80
CA ARG A 17 0.03 -18.61 8.48
C ARG A 17 -0.06 -17.44 7.49
N SER A 18 0.67 -17.54 6.38
CA SER A 18 0.64 -16.57 5.28
C SER A 18 -0.72 -16.51 4.60
N PHE A 19 -1.39 -17.65 4.42
CA PHE A 19 -2.74 -17.69 3.85
C PHE A 19 -3.78 -17.08 4.79
N VAL A 20 -3.73 -17.38 6.09
CA VAL A 20 -4.62 -16.73 7.08
C VAL A 20 -4.39 -15.22 7.11
N ALA A 21 -3.13 -14.78 7.11
CA ALA A 21 -2.79 -13.36 7.05
C ALA A 21 -3.30 -12.69 5.77
N PHE A 22 -3.17 -13.35 4.62
CA PHE A 22 -3.73 -12.87 3.35
C PHE A 22 -5.24 -12.69 3.45
N LEU A 23 -5.98 -13.71 3.90
CA LEU A 23 -7.43 -13.62 4.04
C LEU A 23 -7.83 -12.49 4.99
N ALA A 24 -7.19 -12.39 6.16
CA ALA A 24 -7.49 -11.33 7.13
C ALA A 24 -7.25 -9.93 6.55
N LEU A 25 -6.10 -9.70 5.90
CA LEU A 25 -5.77 -8.41 5.29
C LEU A 25 -6.68 -8.09 4.09
N PHE A 26 -7.00 -9.09 3.28
CA PHE A 26 -7.91 -8.93 2.13
C PHE A 26 -9.32 -8.57 2.59
N THR A 27 -9.85 -9.30 3.58
CA THR A 27 -11.16 -9.00 4.19
C THR A 27 -11.16 -7.62 4.82
N LEU A 28 -10.10 -7.26 5.57
CA LEU A 28 -9.96 -5.93 6.16
C LEU A 28 -9.95 -4.84 5.09
N TRP A 29 -9.24 -5.04 3.98
CA TRP A 29 -9.15 -4.08 2.89
C TRP A 29 -10.53 -3.81 2.27
N TRP A 30 -11.29 -4.87 1.96
CA TRP A 30 -12.64 -4.74 1.42
C TRP A 30 -13.64 -4.18 2.43
N ALA A 31 -13.54 -4.56 3.70
CA ALA A 31 -14.38 -4.01 4.76
C ALA A 31 -14.14 -2.50 4.92
N LEU A 32 -12.89 -2.05 4.92
CA LEU A 32 -12.55 -0.62 4.97
C LEU A 32 -13.04 0.11 3.73
N LEU A 33 -12.88 -0.48 2.54
CA LEU A 33 -13.42 0.12 1.31
C LEU A 33 -14.94 0.28 1.39
N PHE A 34 -15.65 -0.75 1.85
CA PHE A 34 -17.10 -0.69 2.04
C PHE A 34 -17.50 0.40 3.04
N VAL A 35 -16.80 0.52 4.17
CA VAL A 35 -17.03 1.57 5.16
C VAL A 35 -16.82 2.96 4.54
N PHE A 36 -15.70 3.19 3.87
CA PHE A 36 -15.42 4.49 3.25
C PHE A 36 -16.37 4.83 2.09
N TYR A 37 -16.82 3.83 1.33
CA TYR A 37 -17.82 4.01 0.29
C TYR A 37 -19.19 4.38 0.89
N ARG A 38 -19.62 3.68 1.95
CA ARG A 38 -20.94 3.89 2.57
C ARG A 38 -21.02 5.14 3.44
N PHE A 39 -19.89 5.55 4.01
CA PHE A 39 -19.74 6.69 4.91
C PHE A 39 -18.68 7.68 4.39
N PRO A 40 -18.91 8.32 3.22
CA PRO A 40 -17.94 9.24 2.62
C PRO A 40 -17.68 10.50 3.47
N GLY A 41 -18.56 10.78 4.45
CA GLY A 41 -18.37 11.85 5.42
C GLY A 41 -17.07 11.76 6.23
N ILE A 42 -16.49 10.55 6.40
CA ILE A 42 -15.19 10.38 7.06
C ILE A 42 -14.08 11.09 6.28
N ASP A 43 -14.05 10.90 4.96
CA ASP A 43 -13.08 11.54 4.08
C ASP A 43 -13.24 13.06 4.09
N LEU A 44 -14.48 13.54 4.02
CA LEU A 44 -14.80 14.96 4.00
C LEU A 44 -14.46 15.64 5.33
N LEU A 45 -14.76 14.99 6.46
CA LEU A 45 -14.44 15.50 7.80
C LEU A 45 -12.94 15.71 7.96
N ILE A 46 -12.15 14.71 7.60
CA ILE A 46 -10.69 14.78 7.72
C ILE A 46 -10.12 15.81 6.76
N ALA A 47 -10.55 15.83 5.49
CA ALA A 47 -10.10 16.83 4.53
C ALA A 47 -10.44 18.27 4.97
N LYS A 48 -11.64 18.48 5.53
CA LYS A 48 -12.10 19.76 6.07
C LYS A 48 -11.25 20.23 7.25
N ASN A 49 -10.88 19.34 8.18
CA ASN A 49 -10.05 19.69 9.32
C ASN A 49 -8.62 20.10 8.93
N VAL A 50 -8.12 19.60 7.79
CA VAL A 50 -6.80 19.96 7.27
C VAL A 50 -6.85 21.24 6.40
N PHE A 51 -7.99 21.51 5.79
CA PHE A 51 -8.18 22.67 4.92
C PHE A 51 -8.29 23.97 5.74
N THR A 52 -7.46 24.96 5.40
CA THR A 52 -7.51 26.30 6.02
C THR A 52 -8.32 27.23 5.13
N ALA A 53 -9.55 27.53 5.54
CA ALA A 53 -10.38 28.52 4.86
C ALA A 53 -9.80 29.92 5.03
N THR A 54 -9.82 30.72 3.98
CA THR A 54 -9.37 32.12 3.98
C THR A 54 -10.42 33.00 3.31
N PRO A 55 -10.56 34.27 3.68
CA PRO A 55 -11.46 35.18 2.99
C PRO A 55 -11.18 35.20 1.48
N CYS A 56 -12.24 35.11 0.68
CA CYS A 56 -12.11 35.31 -0.75
C CYS A 56 -11.81 36.78 -1.05
N ALA A 57 -11.07 37.04 -2.14
CA ALA A 57 -10.91 38.40 -2.63
C ALA A 57 -12.26 38.97 -3.07
N SER A 58 -12.47 40.27 -2.93
CA SER A 58 -13.76 40.93 -3.23
C SER A 58 -14.24 40.75 -4.67
N ALA A 59 -13.33 40.45 -5.61
CA ALA A 59 -13.64 40.16 -7.00
C ALA A 59 -14.04 38.68 -7.27
N THR A 60 -14.09 37.84 -6.24
CA THR A 60 -14.43 36.41 -6.40
C THR A 60 -15.93 36.23 -6.52
N LEU A 61 -16.37 35.34 -7.43
CA LEU A 61 -17.79 35.01 -7.59
C LEU A 61 -18.42 34.52 -6.26
N PRO A 62 -19.66 34.94 -5.95
CA PRO A 62 -20.39 34.46 -4.78
C PRO A 62 -20.46 32.92 -4.74
N GLY A 63 -20.31 32.34 -3.55
CA GLY A 63 -20.39 30.89 -3.34
C GLY A 63 -19.11 30.11 -3.61
N LYS A 64 -18.01 30.76 -4.02
CA LYS A 64 -16.70 30.10 -4.12
C LYS A 64 -16.08 29.88 -2.73
N VAL A 65 -15.51 28.69 -2.53
CA VAL A 65 -14.72 28.35 -1.35
C VAL A 65 -13.28 28.82 -1.58
N CYS A 66 -12.78 29.69 -0.71
CA CYS A 66 -11.38 30.11 -0.73
C CYS A 66 -10.64 29.55 0.48
N GLY A 67 -9.42 29.08 0.23
CA GLY A 67 -8.57 28.49 1.25
C GLY A 67 -7.49 27.63 0.63
N VAL A 68 -6.68 27.03 1.50
CA VAL A 68 -5.52 26.25 1.08
C VAL A 68 -5.27 25.07 2.01
N PHE A 69 -4.68 24.02 1.46
CA PHE A 69 -3.97 23.01 2.24
C PHE A 69 -2.57 23.55 2.55
N ALA A 70 -2.43 24.27 3.67
CA ALA A 70 -1.23 25.05 4.00
C ALA A 70 0.07 24.22 3.95
N LEU A 71 0.01 22.99 4.45
CA LEU A 71 1.16 22.07 4.49
C LEU A 71 1.64 21.63 3.10
N ALA A 72 0.82 21.77 2.04
CA ALA A 72 1.25 21.48 0.67
C ALA A 72 2.39 22.40 0.19
N LYS A 73 2.48 23.62 0.75
CA LYS A 73 3.53 24.59 0.41
C LYS A 73 4.70 24.60 1.40
N ASN A 74 4.55 23.94 2.54
CA ASN A 74 5.55 23.93 3.61
C ASN A 74 6.87 23.24 3.17
N PRO A 75 8.04 23.88 3.38
CA PRO A 75 9.33 23.36 2.91
C PRO A 75 9.75 22.08 3.63
N LEU A 76 9.51 21.97 4.95
CA LEU A 76 9.83 20.76 5.71
C LEU A 76 9.06 19.55 5.17
N PHE A 77 7.75 19.69 4.91
CA PHE A 77 6.94 18.61 4.32
C PHE A 77 7.46 18.18 2.95
N LYS A 78 7.91 19.14 2.11
CA LYS A 78 8.52 18.81 0.81
C LYS A 78 9.81 18.03 0.97
N THR A 79 10.69 18.42 1.89
CA THR A 79 11.95 17.73 2.17
C THR A 79 11.73 16.34 2.74
N VAL A 80 10.90 16.20 3.77
CA VAL A 80 10.56 14.89 4.37
C VAL A 80 9.93 13.97 3.33
N ARG A 81 9.04 14.49 2.49
CA ARG A 81 8.48 13.73 1.37
C ARG A 81 9.56 13.30 0.37
N ALA A 82 10.49 14.17 -0.01
CA ALA A 82 11.56 13.81 -0.95
C ALA A 82 12.45 12.68 -0.39
N VAL A 83 12.84 12.78 0.89
CA VAL A 83 13.63 11.74 1.57
C VAL A 83 12.86 10.43 1.64
N THR A 84 11.61 10.46 2.13
CA THR A 84 10.79 9.25 2.27
C THR A 84 10.44 8.62 0.92
N LEU A 85 10.33 9.40 -0.16
CA LEU A 85 10.14 8.88 -1.51
C LEU A 85 11.37 8.16 -2.06
N ALA A 86 12.59 8.52 -1.64
CA ALA A 86 13.79 7.83 -2.09
C ALA A 86 13.94 6.43 -1.46
N LEU A 87 13.45 6.24 -0.23
CA LEU A 87 13.63 5.01 0.54
C LEU A 87 13.09 3.74 -0.17
N PRO A 88 11.87 3.73 -0.75
CA PRO A 88 11.37 2.58 -1.48
C PRO A 88 12.26 2.15 -2.65
N TYR A 89 12.82 3.11 -3.40
CA TYR A 89 13.70 2.82 -4.53
C TYR A 89 15.03 2.22 -4.05
N ILE A 90 15.64 2.80 -3.01
CA ILE A 90 16.88 2.28 -2.41
C ILE A 90 16.64 0.85 -1.87
N ALA A 91 15.53 0.63 -1.16
CA ALA A 91 15.15 -0.68 -0.67
C ALA A 91 14.89 -1.68 -1.83
N GLY A 92 14.23 -1.27 -2.90
CA GLY A 92 14.02 -2.12 -4.09
C GLY A 92 15.34 -2.55 -4.73
N VAL A 93 16.26 -1.61 -4.95
CA VAL A 93 17.60 -1.89 -5.50
C VAL A 93 18.39 -2.82 -4.59
N THR A 94 18.38 -2.59 -3.27
CA THR A 94 19.10 -3.46 -2.31
C THR A 94 18.53 -4.88 -2.25
N LEU A 95 17.21 -5.05 -2.38
CA LEU A 95 16.59 -6.37 -2.46
C LEU A 95 17.00 -7.11 -3.74
N ILE A 96 16.97 -6.43 -4.89
CA ILE A 96 17.41 -7.00 -6.18
C ILE A 96 18.88 -7.41 -6.09
N ALA A 97 19.76 -6.52 -5.59
CA ALA A 97 21.18 -6.82 -5.41
C ALA A 97 21.41 -8.01 -4.47
N SER A 98 20.64 -8.11 -3.39
CA SER A 98 20.72 -9.23 -2.45
C SER A 98 20.31 -10.57 -3.08
N LEU A 99 19.29 -10.57 -3.93
CA LEU A 99 18.87 -11.76 -4.67
C LEU A 99 19.90 -12.18 -5.72
N ILE A 100 20.45 -11.21 -6.48
CA ILE A 100 21.53 -11.46 -7.46
C ILE A 100 22.75 -12.05 -6.75
N SER A 101 23.14 -11.50 -5.59
CA SER A 101 24.25 -12.01 -4.79
C SER A 101 23.99 -13.44 -4.31
N SER A 102 22.78 -13.73 -3.82
CA SER A 102 22.39 -15.08 -3.40
C SER A 102 22.44 -16.08 -4.56
N TRP A 103 21.94 -15.68 -5.73
CA TRP A 103 21.97 -16.50 -6.95
C TRP A 103 23.41 -16.78 -7.42
N ARG A 104 24.27 -15.75 -7.45
CA ARG A 104 25.69 -15.90 -7.81
C ARG A 104 26.46 -16.82 -6.87
N LYS A 105 26.10 -16.84 -5.57
CA LYS A 105 26.78 -17.66 -4.55
C LYS A 105 26.28 -19.11 -4.50
N HIS A 106 24.99 -19.33 -4.70
CA HIS A 106 24.34 -20.63 -4.44
C HIS A 106 23.76 -21.31 -5.68
N GLY A 107 23.82 -20.69 -6.87
CA GLY A 107 23.38 -21.30 -8.13
C GLY A 107 21.92 -21.74 -8.10
N ALA A 108 21.65 -23.01 -8.40
CA ALA A 108 20.30 -23.58 -8.39
C ALA A 108 19.65 -23.58 -6.99
N ASP A 109 20.45 -23.62 -5.92
CA ASP A 109 19.98 -23.69 -4.52
C ASP A 109 19.80 -22.31 -3.87
N TRP A 110 19.69 -21.24 -4.67
CA TRP A 110 19.55 -19.87 -4.17
C TRP A 110 18.24 -19.63 -3.39
N ARG A 111 17.22 -20.48 -3.57
CA ARG A 111 15.91 -20.36 -2.91
C ARG A 111 15.97 -20.84 -1.48
N THR A 112 16.00 -19.90 -0.55
CA THR A 112 15.85 -20.09 0.89
C THR A 112 14.57 -19.43 1.41
N PRO A 113 14.08 -19.76 2.62
CA PRO A 113 12.96 -19.05 3.23
C PRO A 113 13.17 -17.53 3.35
N LYS A 114 14.44 -17.09 3.42
CA LYS A 114 14.81 -15.67 3.45
C LYS A 114 14.64 -15.02 2.08
N THR A 115 15.18 -15.63 1.02
CA THR A 115 15.04 -15.10 -0.35
C THR A 115 13.60 -15.15 -0.84
N ASP A 116 12.78 -16.08 -0.36
CA ASP A 116 11.34 -16.11 -0.65
C ASP A 116 10.64 -14.84 -0.16
N ARG A 117 10.96 -14.36 1.05
CA ARG A 117 10.42 -13.10 1.56
C ARG A 117 10.88 -11.91 0.72
N TYR A 118 12.10 -11.96 0.17
CA TYR A 118 12.62 -10.91 -0.71
C TYR A 118 11.88 -10.92 -2.05
N VAL A 119 11.63 -12.11 -2.61
CA VAL A 119 10.81 -12.28 -3.82
C VAL A 119 9.39 -11.80 -3.59
N ALA A 120 8.75 -12.17 -2.46
CA ALA A 120 7.42 -11.69 -2.11
C ALA A 120 7.37 -10.16 -1.95
N ALA A 121 8.40 -9.56 -1.35
CA ALA A 121 8.53 -8.10 -1.26
C ALA A 121 8.61 -7.46 -2.64
N LEU A 122 9.41 -8.00 -3.57
CA LEU A 122 9.49 -7.46 -4.94
C LEU A 122 8.20 -7.66 -5.73
N ILE A 123 7.52 -8.81 -5.59
CA ILE A 123 6.20 -9.03 -6.19
C ILE A 123 5.21 -7.99 -5.66
N SER A 124 5.17 -7.74 -4.35
CA SER A 124 4.33 -6.71 -3.75
C SER A 124 4.65 -5.30 -4.26
N LEU A 125 5.93 -4.97 -4.48
CA LEU A 125 6.33 -3.69 -5.06
C LEU A 125 5.82 -3.54 -6.50
N ILE A 126 6.08 -4.54 -7.34
CA ILE A 126 5.79 -4.49 -8.77
C ILE A 126 4.29 -4.58 -9.02
N ILE A 127 3.63 -5.58 -8.43
CA ILE A 127 2.20 -5.83 -8.63
C ILE A 127 1.35 -4.90 -7.79
N GLY A 128 1.64 -4.76 -6.49
CA GLY A 128 0.87 -3.89 -5.60
C GLY A 128 1.06 -2.41 -5.92
N CYS A 129 2.27 -1.88 -5.75
CA CYS A 129 2.52 -0.45 -5.93
C CYS A 129 2.56 -0.05 -7.41
N GLY A 130 3.30 -0.79 -8.25
CA GLY A 130 3.49 -0.45 -9.66
C GLY A 130 2.21 -0.65 -10.48
N LEU A 131 1.78 -1.89 -10.62
CA LEU A 131 0.68 -2.26 -11.51
C LEU A 131 -0.69 -1.84 -10.95
N ILE A 132 -1.09 -2.34 -9.79
CA ILE A 132 -2.44 -2.10 -9.27
C ILE A 132 -2.64 -0.63 -8.91
N VAL A 133 -1.77 -0.07 -8.06
CA VAL A 133 -1.95 1.30 -7.59
C VAL A 133 -1.62 2.33 -8.67
N ASN A 134 -0.39 2.30 -9.20
CA ASN A 134 0.11 3.41 -9.99
C ASN A 134 -0.34 3.35 -11.46
N THR A 135 -0.53 2.16 -12.03
CA THR A 135 -0.96 1.99 -13.42
C THR A 135 -2.47 1.86 -13.55
N LEU A 136 -3.11 0.95 -12.81
CA LEU A 136 -4.55 0.69 -12.97
C LEU A 136 -5.40 1.72 -12.22
N LEU A 137 -5.34 1.75 -10.89
CA LEU A 137 -6.26 2.57 -10.08
C LEU A 137 -6.10 4.07 -10.34
N LYS A 138 -4.86 4.57 -10.43
CA LYS A 138 -4.62 6.00 -10.71
C LYS A 138 -5.07 6.46 -12.10
N SER A 139 -5.07 5.57 -13.09
CA SER A 139 -5.44 5.91 -14.46
C SER A 139 -6.96 5.85 -14.65
N TYR A 140 -7.63 4.93 -13.96
CA TYR A 140 -9.04 4.63 -14.25
C TYR A 140 -10.02 5.04 -13.14
N SER A 141 -9.58 5.32 -11.91
CA SER A 141 -10.52 5.58 -10.80
C SER A 141 -11.41 6.81 -10.98
N GLY A 142 -10.99 7.82 -11.75
CA GLY A 142 -11.75 9.04 -11.96
C GLY A 142 -11.94 9.93 -10.72
N ARG A 143 -11.51 9.49 -9.53
CA ARG A 143 -11.72 10.17 -8.24
C ARG A 143 -10.85 11.44 -8.11
N PRO A 144 -11.42 12.64 -8.00
CA PRO A 144 -10.65 13.86 -7.80
C PRO A 144 -9.94 13.91 -6.44
N ARG A 145 -8.85 14.67 -6.35
CA ARG A 145 -8.13 14.93 -5.08
C ARG A 145 -8.87 15.97 -4.24
N PRO A 146 -8.72 16.02 -2.91
CA PRO A 146 -9.35 17.04 -2.07
C PRO A 146 -9.11 18.47 -2.56
N ARG A 147 -7.86 18.84 -2.84
CA ARG A 147 -7.51 20.16 -3.38
C ARG A 147 -8.08 20.50 -4.76
N SER A 148 -8.68 19.52 -5.44
CA SER A 148 -9.27 19.67 -6.77
C SER A 148 -10.80 19.61 -6.73
N THR A 149 -11.40 19.30 -5.58
CA THR A 149 -12.85 19.29 -5.43
C THR A 149 -13.40 20.67 -5.10
N ASP A 150 -14.59 20.96 -5.59
CA ASP A 150 -15.37 22.18 -5.32
C ASP A 150 -15.51 22.51 -3.83
N LEU A 151 -15.62 21.48 -2.97
CA LEU A 151 -15.65 21.59 -1.51
C LEU A 151 -14.44 22.28 -0.88
N PHE A 152 -13.29 22.29 -1.56
CA PHE A 152 -12.02 22.83 -1.06
C PHE A 152 -11.37 23.80 -2.06
N GLY A 153 -12.19 24.52 -2.82
CA GLY A 153 -11.74 25.56 -3.76
C GLY A 153 -11.32 25.05 -5.15
N GLY A 154 -11.55 23.78 -5.44
CA GLY A 154 -11.41 23.20 -6.77
C GLY A 154 -12.64 23.37 -7.65
N SER A 155 -12.75 22.54 -8.69
CA SER A 155 -13.82 22.60 -9.69
C SER A 155 -14.48 21.26 -10.00
N LEU A 156 -13.98 20.17 -9.41
CA LEU A 156 -14.49 18.82 -9.65
C LEU A 156 -15.43 18.38 -8.52
N ASP A 157 -16.42 17.57 -8.85
CA ASP A 157 -17.35 17.03 -7.85
C ASP A 157 -16.63 16.01 -6.96
N PHE A 158 -16.96 16.00 -5.67
CA PHE A 158 -16.50 14.93 -4.78
C PHE A 158 -17.01 13.57 -5.24
N VAL A 159 -16.15 12.55 -5.12
CA VAL A 159 -16.47 11.16 -5.44
C VAL A 159 -16.02 10.27 -4.28
N GLN A 160 -16.89 9.36 -3.88
CA GLN A 160 -16.65 8.37 -2.83
C GLN A 160 -15.60 7.31 -3.22
N ALA A 161 -14.94 6.74 -2.21
CA ALA A 161 -13.86 5.77 -2.39
C ALA A 161 -14.31 4.54 -3.18
N GLY A 162 -13.55 4.12 -4.20
CA GLY A 162 -13.89 2.95 -5.04
C GLY A 162 -14.99 3.18 -6.07
N SER A 163 -15.56 4.39 -6.17
CA SER A 163 -16.43 4.76 -7.28
C SER A 163 -15.61 5.20 -8.50
N PHE A 164 -16.03 4.75 -9.68
CA PHE A 164 -15.44 5.11 -10.98
C PHE A 164 -16.24 6.20 -11.72
N ALA A 165 -17.20 6.85 -11.04
CA ALA A 165 -18.08 7.85 -11.64
C ALA A 165 -17.46 9.27 -11.73
N GLY A 166 -16.16 9.40 -11.44
CA GLY A 166 -15.50 10.69 -11.35
C GLY A 166 -14.95 11.21 -12.68
N ARG A 167 -14.75 12.54 -12.74
CA ARG A 167 -14.30 13.25 -13.95
C ARG A 167 -12.80 13.54 -14.00
N CYS A 168 -12.00 12.98 -13.09
CA CYS A 168 -10.55 13.12 -13.17
C CYS A 168 -9.99 12.26 -14.32
N LEU A 169 -9.24 12.88 -15.23
CA LEU A 169 -8.76 12.23 -16.46
C LEU A 169 -7.41 11.51 -16.32
N GLY A 170 -6.69 11.68 -15.20
CA GLY A 170 -5.42 10.99 -14.97
C GLY A 170 -4.71 11.41 -13.67
N ASN A 171 -3.85 10.52 -13.17
CA ASN A 171 -3.13 10.68 -11.89
C ASN A 171 -4.07 11.07 -10.73
N CYS A 172 -5.22 10.39 -10.72
CA CYS A 172 -6.34 10.65 -9.81
C CYS A 172 -6.02 10.21 -8.38
N SER A 173 -6.95 10.47 -7.46
CA SER A 173 -6.68 10.32 -6.03
C SER A 173 -6.69 8.85 -5.56
N PHE A 174 -7.54 8.01 -6.13
CA PHE A 174 -7.76 6.66 -5.62
C PHE A 174 -6.87 5.62 -6.34
N VAL A 175 -6.06 4.82 -5.64
CA VAL A 175 -5.54 5.02 -4.26
C VAL A 175 -4.17 5.70 -4.31
N SER A 176 -3.66 6.11 -3.15
CA SER A 176 -2.40 6.86 -3.09
C SER A 176 -1.17 5.99 -3.34
N GLY A 177 -0.43 6.29 -4.41
CA GLY A 177 0.84 5.62 -4.73
C GLY A 177 1.98 5.86 -3.72
N GLU A 178 2.02 7.04 -3.10
CA GLU A 178 3.03 7.29 -2.05
C GLU A 178 2.64 6.56 -0.75
N ALA A 179 1.35 6.45 -0.45
CA ALA A 179 0.88 5.63 0.66
C ALA A 179 1.20 4.14 0.45
N SER A 180 1.01 3.62 -0.77
CA SER A 180 1.36 2.23 -1.09
C SER A 180 2.86 1.98 -0.96
N SER A 181 3.70 2.92 -1.37
CA SER A 181 5.15 2.80 -1.10
C SER A 181 5.46 2.75 0.40
N GLY A 182 4.76 3.55 1.22
CA GLY A 182 4.87 3.47 2.68
C GLY A 182 4.43 2.11 3.24
N GLY A 183 3.28 1.59 2.77
CA GLY A 183 2.80 0.25 3.15
C GLY A 183 3.78 -0.85 2.78
N TRP A 184 4.39 -0.76 1.59
CA TRP A 184 5.42 -1.68 1.15
C TRP A 184 6.68 -1.64 2.02
N LEU A 185 7.12 -0.47 2.47
CA LEU A 185 8.24 -0.34 3.41
C LEU A 185 7.96 -1.09 4.72
N LEU A 186 6.71 -1.15 5.19
CA LEU A 186 6.35 -1.91 6.39
C LEU A 186 6.59 -3.41 6.21
N CYS A 187 6.35 -3.97 5.02
CA CYS A 187 6.64 -5.39 4.73
C CYS A 187 8.10 -5.73 5.02
N LEU A 188 9.03 -4.79 4.81
CA LEU A 188 10.46 -5.02 4.98
C LEU A 188 10.85 -5.29 6.44
N ILE A 189 10.01 -4.95 7.42
CA ILE A 189 10.21 -5.33 8.83
C ILE A 189 10.26 -6.86 8.98
N LEU A 190 9.51 -7.60 8.15
CA LEU A 190 9.47 -9.07 8.17
C LEU A 190 10.75 -9.70 7.58
N LEU A 191 11.54 -8.91 6.85
CA LEU A 191 12.81 -9.32 6.26
C LEU A 191 13.97 -9.11 7.25
N LEU A 192 13.77 -8.31 8.29
CA LEU A 192 14.79 -8.07 9.32
C LEU A 192 15.01 -9.31 10.20
N PRO A 193 16.28 -9.55 10.62
CA PRO A 193 16.59 -10.53 11.66
C PRO A 193 15.78 -10.25 12.95
N PRO A 194 15.34 -11.29 13.68
CA PRO A 194 14.55 -11.12 14.90
C PRO A 194 15.16 -10.12 15.90
N GLN A 195 16.48 -10.17 16.10
CA GLN A 195 17.17 -9.28 17.05
C GLN A 195 17.18 -7.79 16.65
N LEU A 196 16.99 -7.48 15.37
CA LEU A 196 16.95 -6.10 14.85
C LEU A 196 15.53 -5.60 14.59
N ARG A 197 14.53 -6.47 14.64
CA ARG A 197 13.17 -6.15 14.20
C ARG A 197 12.55 -5.00 14.99
N LEU A 198 12.78 -4.92 16.30
CA LEU A 198 12.28 -3.78 17.08
C LEU A 198 13.09 -2.51 16.81
N ARG A 199 14.43 -2.59 16.88
CA ARG A 199 15.32 -1.43 16.75
C ARG A 199 15.20 -0.73 15.40
N LEU A 200 15.12 -1.50 14.32
CA LEU A 200 15.01 -0.97 12.95
C LEU A 200 13.56 -0.95 12.46
N GLY A 201 12.68 -1.79 13.00
CA GLY A 201 11.29 -1.84 12.56
C GLY A 201 10.45 -0.68 13.09
N ILE A 202 10.69 -0.18 14.31
CA ILE A 202 10.00 1.01 14.83
C ILE A 202 10.23 2.24 13.92
N PRO A 203 11.47 2.68 13.63
CA PRO A 203 11.68 3.83 12.76
C PRO A 203 11.13 3.59 11.35
N LEU A 204 11.22 2.36 10.83
CA LEU A 204 10.65 2.02 9.52
C LEU A 204 9.12 2.08 9.51
N ALA A 205 8.46 1.66 10.58
CA ALA A 205 7.01 1.77 10.74
C ALA A 205 6.57 3.24 10.85
N ILE A 206 7.33 4.08 11.57
CA ILE A 206 7.09 5.52 11.62
C ILE A 206 7.16 6.12 10.22
N VAL A 207 8.24 5.86 9.47
CA VAL A 207 8.39 6.33 8.09
C VAL A 207 7.24 5.84 7.21
N SER A 208 6.88 4.57 7.33
CA SER A 208 5.77 3.93 6.61
C SER A 208 4.44 4.66 6.81
N ILE A 209 4.16 5.15 8.02
CA ILE A 209 2.93 5.87 8.38
C ILE A 209 3.02 7.37 8.02
N VAL A 210 4.20 7.98 8.14
CA VAL A 210 4.41 9.40 7.79
C VAL A 210 4.09 9.66 6.33
N MET A 211 4.41 8.72 5.42
CA MET A 211 4.11 8.86 4.00
C MET A 211 2.62 9.10 3.70
N PRO A 212 1.66 8.21 4.04
CA PRO A 212 0.24 8.45 3.85
C PRO A 212 -0.28 9.68 4.60
N VAL A 213 0.19 9.93 5.83
CA VAL A 213 -0.23 11.11 6.61
C VAL A 213 0.09 12.39 5.86
N MET A 214 1.30 12.55 5.32
CA MET A 214 1.65 13.73 4.53
C MET A 214 0.75 13.90 3.31
N ARG A 215 0.26 12.82 2.70
CA ARG A 215 -0.65 12.91 1.54
C ARG A 215 -2.02 13.48 1.91
N VAL A 216 -2.54 13.11 3.07
CA VAL A 216 -3.79 13.64 3.62
C VAL A 216 -3.59 15.10 4.04
N MET A 217 -2.53 15.38 4.80
CA MET A 217 -2.23 16.72 5.33
C MET A 217 -1.97 17.77 4.24
N THR A 218 -1.59 17.34 3.03
CA THR A 218 -1.35 18.24 1.89
C THR A 218 -2.55 18.34 0.94
N GLY A 219 -3.69 17.75 1.29
CA GLY A 219 -4.89 17.71 0.43
C GLY A 219 -4.67 16.98 -0.89
N ALA A 220 -3.65 16.14 -0.97
CA ALA A 220 -3.32 15.38 -2.16
C ALA A 220 -4.18 14.12 -2.30
N HIS A 221 -4.64 13.58 -1.17
CA HIS A 221 -5.46 12.38 -1.10
C HIS A 221 -6.46 12.46 0.05
N TYR A 222 -7.63 11.84 -0.13
CA TYR A 222 -8.55 11.60 0.98
C TYR A 222 -7.98 10.53 1.93
N LEU A 223 -8.54 10.44 3.15
CA LEU A 223 -8.07 9.48 4.15
C LEU A 223 -8.17 8.03 3.63
N SER A 224 -9.29 7.69 3.01
CA SER A 224 -9.52 6.37 2.43
C SER A 224 -8.50 6.00 1.36
N ASP A 225 -8.13 6.94 0.47
CA ASP A 225 -7.10 6.73 -0.56
C ASP A 225 -5.74 6.39 0.07
N ALA A 226 -5.43 7.03 1.21
CA ALA A 226 -4.19 6.84 1.93
C ALA A 226 -4.18 5.50 2.70
N VAL A 227 -5.25 5.19 3.43
CA VAL A 227 -5.37 3.94 4.21
C VAL A 227 -5.42 2.72 3.29
N LEU A 228 -6.29 2.73 2.27
CA LEU A 228 -6.42 1.60 1.33
C LEU A 228 -5.18 1.45 0.47
N GLY A 229 -4.55 2.56 0.08
CA GLY A 229 -3.27 2.56 -0.64
C GLY A 229 -2.15 1.94 0.19
N TRP A 230 -2.05 2.31 1.48
CA TRP A 230 -1.06 1.76 2.41
C TRP A 230 -1.27 0.28 2.72
N LEU A 231 -2.52 -0.17 2.86
CA LEU A 231 -2.83 -1.56 3.18
C LEU A 231 -2.62 -2.52 1.99
N LEU A 232 -2.85 -2.06 0.76
CA LEU A 232 -2.84 -2.92 -0.43
C LEU A 232 -1.51 -3.69 -0.67
N PRO A 233 -0.31 -3.08 -0.57
CA PRO A 233 0.95 -3.84 -0.66
C PRO A 233 1.09 -4.93 0.40
N LEU A 234 0.55 -4.73 1.61
CA LEU A 234 0.55 -5.76 2.66
C LEU A 234 -0.29 -6.97 2.24
N VAL A 235 -1.46 -6.72 1.63
CA VAL A 235 -2.33 -7.76 1.06
C VAL A 235 -1.58 -8.55 -0.01
N VAL A 236 -0.96 -7.85 -0.97
CA VAL A 236 -0.23 -8.49 -2.08
C VAL A 236 1.01 -9.24 -1.57
N PHE A 237 1.70 -8.72 -0.57
CA PHE A 237 2.83 -9.40 0.06
C PHE A 237 2.40 -10.71 0.73
N ALA A 238 1.32 -10.68 1.52
CA ALA A 238 0.78 -11.87 2.17
C ALA A 238 0.28 -12.90 1.14
N ALA A 239 -0.36 -12.45 0.06
CA ALA A 239 -0.76 -13.30 -1.06
C ALA A 239 0.44 -13.99 -1.72
N ALA A 240 1.50 -13.22 -2.03
CA ALA A 240 2.72 -13.74 -2.62
C ALA A 240 3.40 -14.77 -1.70
N MET A 241 3.46 -14.50 -0.40
CA MET A 241 3.95 -15.46 0.59
C MET A 241 3.10 -16.73 0.65
N ALA A 242 1.77 -16.60 0.63
CA ALA A 242 0.87 -17.76 0.64
C ALA A 242 1.05 -18.64 -0.61
N VAL A 243 1.22 -18.02 -1.79
CA VAL A 243 1.51 -18.73 -3.05
C VAL A 243 2.88 -19.42 -2.98
N ILE A 244 3.92 -18.74 -2.50
CA ILE A 244 5.26 -19.33 -2.37
C ILE A 244 5.24 -20.51 -1.38
N ASP A 245 4.56 -20.37 -0.24
CA ASP A 245 4.43 -21.44 0.75
C ASP A 245 3.68 -22.66 0.16
N PHE A 246 2.65 -22.43 -0.67
CA PHE A 246 1.91 -23.49 -1.35
C PHE A 246 2.73 -24.22 -2.42
N LEU A 247 3.57 -23.48 -3.17
CA LEU A 247 4.39 -24.03 -4.24
C LEU A 247 5.67 -24.73 -3.73
N ARG A 248 6.01 -24.57 -2.45
CA ARG A 248 7.23 -25.16 -1.90
C ARG A 248 7.07 -26.69 -1.80
N PRO A 249 7.98 -27.49 -2.40
CA PRO A 249 7.96 -28.93 -2.23
C PRO A 249 8.10 -29.27 -0.74
N ALA A 250 7.35 -30.27 -0.28
CA ALA A 250 7.60 -30.84 1.04
C ALA A 250 9.05 -31.33 1.07
N VAL A 251 9.87 -30.81 1.98
CA VAL A 251 11.19 -31.38 2.24
C VAL A 251 10.94 -32.81 2.70
N SER A 252 11.29 -33.79 1.87
CA SER A 252 11.37 -35.18 2.30
C SER A 252 12.45 -35.24 3.36
N THR A 253 12.05 -35.22 4.62
CA THR A 253 12.92 -35.66 5.72
C THR A 253 13.12 -37.16 5.53
N GLN A 254 14.05 -37.54 4.65
CA GLN A 254 14.70 -38.84 4.73
C GLN A 254 15.81 -38.69 5.77
N SER A 255 15.50 -39.17 6.97
CA SER A 255 16.49 -39.55 7.99
C SER A 255 17.28 -40.76 7.51
#